data_AF-A0ABD0WUR2-F1
#
_entry.id   AF-A0ABD0WUR2-F1
#
_cell.length_a   1.000
_cell.length_b   1.000
_cell.length_c   1.000
_cell.angle_alpha   90.00
_cell.angle_beta   90.00
_cell.angle_gamma   90.00
#
_symmetry.space_group_name_H-M   'P 1'
#
loop_
_entity.id
_entity.type
_entity.pdbx_description
1 polymer ?
#
loop_
_entity_poly.entity_id
_entity_poly.type
_entity_poly.pdbx_seq_one_letter_code
_entity_poly.pdbx_strand_id
1 'polypeptide(L)'
;MLGAGLIKIRGDRCWRELMCMDYHYETQPVPNPMSYYMHQSPWWFHRFEVLSNHFIELIVPFFTFLGRRMCMVNGTLQILFQVVLIVSGNLSFLNWLTIVPSLACFDDASLGFLFASDRGAKRAVQDLQAEEAAGRTPKPTRGMLIRRVVNVALGVLIGYLSVPVVLNLLSSKQVMNTSFDPLRIVNTYGAFGSITKERAEVVFQGTLSADPKDPEALWEEYQFLCKPGDLTRRPCLISPYHYRLDWLLWFAAFQTYEQSEWVIHIAGRLLTNDTSILSLMEHNPFHGRENPRWVRGEHFKYKFSPLGSASAAQGKWWVRKRIGAYFPAVDLASLRGYFKSRNWPHPDL
;
A
#
# COMPACT_ATOMS: atom_id res chain seq x y z
N MET A 1 14.08 -0.41 1.80
CA MET A 1 14.51 -1.03 0.52
C MET A 1 15.16 -2.37 0.77
N LEU A 2 16.33 -2.44 1.42
CA LEU A 2 17.02 -3.72 1.67
C LEU A 2 16.15 -4.81 2.32
N GLY A 3 15.43 -4.49 3.41
CA GLY A 3 14.51 -5.45 4.04
C GLY A 3 13.39 -5.96 3.12
N ALA A 4 12.86 -5.10 2.24
CA ALA A 4 11.87 -5.47 1.24
C ALA A 4 12.46 -6.42 0.17
N GLY A 5 13.67 -6.15 -0.33
CA GLY A 5 14.35 -7.04 -1.27
C GLY A 5 14.67 -8.41 -0.66
N LEU A 6 15.12 -8.44 0.60
CA LEU A 6 15.43 -9.68 1.31
C LEU A 6 14.18 -10.53 1.53
N ILE A 7 13.04 -9.93 1.87
CA ILE A 7 11.78 -10.68 2.07
C ILE A 7 11.20 -11.19 0.76
N LYS A 8 11.40 -10.50 -0.36
CA LYS A 8 10.99 -11.01 -1.67
C LYS A 8 11.75 -12.29 -2.05
N ILE A 9 13.08 -12.30 -1.93
CA ILE A 9 13.88 -13.51 -2.22
C ILE A 9 13.49 -14.70 -1.32
N ARG A 10 13.22 -14.43 -0.04
CA ARG A 10 12.97 -15.48 0.97
C ARG A 10 11.50 -15.91 1.04
N GLY A 11 10.57 -15.01 0.73
CA GLY A 11 9.14 -15.16 1.03
C GLY A 11 8.37 -15.98 0.01
N ASP A 12 8.70 -15.87 -1.28
CA ASP A 12 7.99 -16.60 -2.33
C ASP A 12 8.96 -17.14 -3.38
N ARG A 13 8.61 -18.30 -3.94
CA ARG A 13 9.32 -18.89 -5.06
C ARG A 13 9.17 -18.05 -6.34
N CYS A 14 8.04 -17.34 -6.52
CA CYS A 14 7.84 -16.53 -7.73
C CYS A 14 8.90 -15.43 -7.90
N TRP A 15 9.50 -14.92 -6.82
CA TRP A 15 10.51 -13.86 -6.89
C TRP A 15 11.80 -14.40 -7.45
N ARG A 16 12.16 -15.63 -7.05
CA ARG A 16 13.35 -16.35 -7.54
C ARG A 16 13.16 -16.86 -8.98
N GLU A 17 11.93 -17.18 -9.37
CA GLU A 17 11.59 -17.59 -10.73
C GLU A 17 11.30 -16.40 -11.68
N LEU A 18 11.32 -15.17 -11.17
CA LEU A 18 11.06 -13.93 -11.91
C LEU A 18 9.63 -13.78 -12.44
N MET A 19 8.66 -14.49 -11.85
CA MET A 19 7.27 -14.55 -12.32
C MET A 19 6.27 -13.76 -11.44
N CYS A 20 6.71 -13.11 -10.36
CA CYS A 20 5.77 -12.44 -9.46
C CYS A 20 4.99 -11.30 -10.11
N MET A 21 5.61 -10.57 -11.06
CA MET A 21 4.96 -9.45 -11.74
C MET A 21 3.86 -9.87 -12.71
N ASP A 22 3.82 -11.15 -13.11
CA ASP A 22 2.72 -11.72 -13.89
C ASP A 22 1.39 -11.68 -13.12
N TYR A 23 1.44 -11.62 -11.78
CA TYR A 23 0.26 -11.62 -10.92
C TYR A 23 0.07 -10.29 -10.18
N HIS A 24 1.17 -9.60 -9.84
CA HIS A 24 1.14 -8.49 -8.88
C HIS A 24 0.22 -7.34 -9.29
N TYR A 25 0.24 -6.93 -10.56
CA TYR A 25 -0.55 -5.78 -11.03
C TYR A 25 -2.05 -5.97 -10.88
N GLU A 26 -2.56 -7.19 -11.09
CA GLU A 26 -3.98 -7.53 -10.92
C GLU A 26 -4.34 -7.71 -9.44
N THR A 27 -3.45 -8.36 -8.68
CA THR A 27 -3.75 -8.84 -7.32
C THR A 27 -3.39 -7.87 -6.21
N GLN A 28 -2.68 -6.78 -6.50
CA GLN A 28 -2.38 -5.73 -5.53
C GLN A 28 -3.65 -5.14 -4.88
N PRO A 29 -3.57 -4.54 -3.68
CA PRO A 29 -4.75 -4.15 -2.91
C PRO A 29 -5.71 -3.23 -3.67
N VAL A 30 -5.19 -2.11 -4.19
CA VAL A 30 -5.96 -1.16 -5.00
C VAL A 30 -5.18 -0.87 -6.28
N PRO A 31 -5.46 -1.56 -7.40
CA PRO A 31 -4.80 -1.28 -8.66
C PRO A 31 -5.22 0.09 -9.21
N ASN A 32 -4.38 0.65 -10.08
CA ASN A 32 -4.66 1.89 -10.77
C ASN A 32 -4.80 1.65 -12.29
N PRO A 33 -5.14 2.66 -13.10
CA PRO A 33 -5.30 2.47 -14.55
C PRO A 33 -4.02 1.97 -15.23
N MET A 34 -2.85 2.42 -14.78
CA MET A 34 -1.58 1.98 -15.35
C MET A 34 -1.32 0.50 -15.05
N SER A 35 -1.70 0.02 -13.86
CA SER A 35 -1.60 -1.39 -13.48
C SER A 35 -2.31 -2.30 -14.47
N TYR A 36 -3.49 -1.88 -14.97
CA TYR A 36 -4.24 -2.63 -15.98
C TYR A 36 -3.44 -2.81 -17.27
N TYR A 37 -2.79 -1.75 -17.77
CA TYR A 37 -1.98 -1.84 -18.99
C TYR A 37 -0.67 -2.58 -18.74
N MET A 38 0.00 -2.33 -17.62
CA MET A 38 1.26 -2.99 -17.28
C MET A 38 1.07 -4.50 -17.10
N HIS A 39 -0.04 -4.95 -16.51
CA HIS A 39 -0.37 -6.38 -16.38
C HIS A 39 -0.40 -7.13 -17.72
N GLN A 40 -0.63 -6.42 -18.82
CA GLN A 40 -0.76 -7.02 -20.15
C GLN A 40 0.54 -6.96 -20.96
N SER A 41 1.61 -6.52 -20.32
CA SER A 41 2.94 -6.52 -20.91
C SER A 41 3.42 -7.95 -21.15
N PRO A 42 4.32 -8.16 -22.13
CA PRO A 42 4.85 -9.48 -22.39
C PRO A 42 5.69 -10.00 -21.22
N TRP A 43 5.77 -11.33 -21.09
CA TRP A 43 6.47 -12.01 -19.99
C TRP A 43 7.92 -11.54 -19.76
N TRP A 44 8.65 -11.16 -20.82
CA TRP A 44 10.04 -10.72 -20.69
C TRP A 44 10.15 -9.38 -19.96
N PHE A 45 9.13 -8.52 -20.10
CA PHE A 45 9.05 -7.24 -19.40
C PHE A 45 8.86 -7.48 -17.90
N HIS A 46 7.96 -8.38 -17.52
CA HIS A 46 7.75 -8.76 -16.12
C HIS A 46 8.99 -9.36 -15.46
N ARG A 47 9.74 -10.21 -16.17
CA ARG A 47 11.02 -10.71 -15.66
C ARG A 47 12.05 -9.60 -15.47
N PHE A 48 12.13 -8.66 -16.41
CA PHE A 48 12.98 -7.49 -16.31
C PHE A 48 12.61 -6.61 -15.12
N GLU A 49 11.32 -6.38 -14.86
CA GLU A 49 10.83 -5.65 -13.69
C GLU A 49 11.27 -6.32 -12.39
N VAL A 50 11.12 -7.66 -12.30
CA VAL A 50 11.56 -8.41 -11.12
C VAL A 50 13.08 -8.28 -10.92
N LEU A 51 13.88 -8.43 -11.98
CA LEU A 51 15.34 -8.27 -11.89
C LEU A 51 15.74 -6.85 -11.46
N SER A 52 15.10 -5.85 -12.03
CA SER A 52 15.31 -4.44 -11.69
C SER A 52 14.95 -4.18 -10.22
N ASN A 53 13.84 -4.75 -9.74
CA ASN A 53 13.46 -4.68 -8.33
C ASN A 53 14.54 -5.29 -7.43
N HIS A 54 15.07 -6.48 -7.76
CA HIS A 54 16.14 -7.09 -6.98
C HIS A 54 17.41 -6.24 -6.98
N PHE A 55 17.81 -5.70 -8.12
CA PHE A 55 18.97 -4.81 -8.23
C PHE A 55 18.82 -3.56 -7.34
N ILE A 56 17.68 -2.87 -7.45
CA ILE A 56 17.43 -1.61 -6.74
C ILE A 56 17.23 -1.82 -5.23
N GLU A 57 16.60 -2.92 -4.82
CA GLU A 57 16.34 -3.17 -3.41
C GLU A 57 17.53 -3.82 -2.69
N LEU A 58 18.36 -4.62 -3.37
CA LEU A 58 19.43 -5.38 -2.73
C LEU A 58 20.83 -4.83 -3.00
N ILE A 59 21.11 -4.28 -4.18
CA ILE A 59 22.47 -3.85 -4.56
C ILE A 59 22.63 -2.35 -4.37
N VAL A 60 21.69 -1.57 -4.93
CA VAL A 60 21.76 -0.10 -4.93
C VAL A 60 21.87 0.52 -3.52
N PRO A 61 21.26 0.00 -2.43
CA PRO A 61 21.43 0.60 -1.10
C PRO A 61 22.90 0.65 -0.64
N PHE A 62 23.74 -0.29 -1.08
CA PHE A 62 25.16 -0.32 -0.72
C PHE A 62 25.97 0.80 -1.39
N PHE A 63 25.45 1.42 -2.45
CA PHE A 63 26.09 2.55 -3.11
C PHE A 63 26.20 3.78 -2.18
N THR A 64 25.39 3.84 -1.12
CA THR A 64 25.51 4.83 -0.03
C THR A 64 26.92 4.86 0.57
N PHE A 65 27.60 3.70 0.61
CA PHE A 65 28.93 3.56 1.22
C PHE A 65 30.09 3.71 0.21
N LEU A 66 29.80 3.83 -1.09
CA LEU A 66 30.81 3.88 -2.17
C LEU A 66 31.22 5.31 -2.57
N GLY A 67 31.17 6.24 -1.61
CA GLY A 67 31.53 7.65 -1.79
C GLY A 67 30.40 8.53 -2.33
N ARG A 68 30.70 9.83 -2.48
CA ARG A 68 29.70 10.88 -2.75
C ARG A 68 28.89 10.65 -4.03
N ARG A 69 29.57 10.35 -5.15
CA ARG A 69 28.93 10.15 -6.46
C ARG A 69 27.96 8.97 -6.44
N MET A 70 28.39 7.85 -5.86
CA MET A 70 27.56 6.65 -5.76
C MET A 70 26.38 6.83 -4.80
N CYS A 71 26.56 7.59 -3.71
CA CYS A 71 25.46 7.96 -2.82
C CYS A 71 24.38 8.76 -3.56
N MET A 72 24.75 9.72 -4.40
CA MET A 72 23.78 10.44 -5.25
C MET A 72 23.09 9.51 -6.25
N VAL A 73 23.83 8.59 -6.88
CA VAL A 73 23.25 7.57 -7.77
C VAL A 73 22.23 6.69 -7.03
N ASN A 74 22.53 6.26 -5.79
CA ASN A 74 21.56 5.57 -4.92
C ASN A 74 20.29 6.42 -4.73
N GLY A 75 20.44 7.65 -4.27
CA GLY A 75 19.31 8.57 -4.08
C GLY A 75 18.43 8.68 -5.32
N THR A 76 19.03 8.92 -6.48
CA THR A 76 18.31 9.03 -7.75
C THR A 76 17.58 7.75 -8.13
N LEU A 77 18.27 6.60 -8.08
CA LEU A 77 17.66 5.31 -8.43
C LEU A 77 16.53 4.93 -7.48
N GLN A 78 16.67 5.19 -6.17
CA GLN A 78 15.60 4.93 -5.20
C GLN A 78 14.39 5.84 -5.44
N ILE A 79 14.59 7.13 -5.71
CA ILE A 79 13.49 8.05 -6.02
C ILE A 79 12.77 7.63 -7.30
N LEU A 80 13.52 7.38 -8.38
CA LEU A 80 12.95 6.93 -9.65
C LEU A 80 12.16 5.63 -9.47
N PHE A 81 12.70 4.69 -8.70
CA PHE A 81 12.02 3.44 -8.38
C PHE A 81 10.70 3.67 -7.63
N GLN A 82 10.69 4.53 -6.61
CA GLN A 82 9.45 4.88 -5.91
C GLN A 82 8.43 5.59 -6.81
N VAL A 83 8.89 6.47 -7.72
CA VAL A 83 8.01 7.12 -8.70
C VAL A 83 7.39 6.10 -9.64
N VAL A 84 8.16 5.13 -10.14
CA VAL A 84 7.62 4.04 -10.97
C VAL A 84 6.56 3.25 -10.20
N LEU A 85 6.80 2.92 -8.92
CA LEU A 85 5.82 2.22 -8.09
C LEU A 85 4.54 3.03 -7.85
N ILE A 86 4.65 4.35 -7.68
CA ILE A 86 3.50 5.27 -7.56
C ILE A 86 2.68 5.30 -8.85
N VAL A 87 3.36 5.32 -10.00
CA VAL A 87 2.71 5.34 -11.31
C VAL A 87 2.06 3.98 -11.60
N SER A 88 2.68 2.87 -11.19
CA SER A 88 2.26 1.53 -11.55
C SER A 88 1.22 0.91 -10.62
N GLY A 89 0.98 1.48 -9.44
CA GLY A 89 -0.05 1.01 -8.49
C GLY A 89 -0.38 2.03 -7.39
N ASN A 90 -1.46 1.79 -6.63
CA ASN A 90 -1.76 2.62 -5.46
C ASN A 90 -1.19 1.95 -4.20
N LEU A 91 0.05 2.28 -3.86
CA LEU A 91 0.74 1.79 -2.66
C LEU A 91 0.67 2.78 -1.48
N SER A 92 -0.38 3.61 -1.46
CA SER A 92 -0.64 4.61 -0.42
C SER A 92 0.53 5.60 -0.24
N PHE A 93 0.72 6.14 0.97
CA PHE A 93 1.76 7.09 1.32
C PHE A 93 3.15 6.43 1.49
N LEU A 94 3.26 5.09 1.40
CA LEU A 94 4.50 4.36 1.70
C LEU A 94 5.65 4.70 0.74
N ASN A 95 5.37 4.85 -0.55
CA ASN A 95 6.40 5.25 -1.52
C ASN A 95 6.90 6.67 -1.23
N TRP A 96 6.01 7.58 -0.86
CA TRP A 96 6.34 8.95 -0.51
C TRP A 96 7.22 9.01 0.73
N LEU A 97 6.90 8.25 1.77
CA LEU A 97 7.76 8.11 2.96
C LEU A 97 9.14 7.52 2.63
N THR A 98 9.21 6.67 1.60
CA THR A 98 10.47 6.08 1.15
C THR A 98 11.31 7.06 0.33
N ILE A 99 10.70 8.00 -0.38
CA ILE A 99 11.40 9.06 -1.13
C ILE A 99 12.14 10.01 -0.18
N VAL A 100 11.55 10.37 0.96
CA VAL A 100 12.11 11.34 1.91
C VAL A 100 13.56 11.01 2.33
N PRO A 101 13.90 9.81 2.83
CA PRO A 101 15.29 9.50 3.19
C PRO A 101 16.23 9.47 1.98
N SER A 102 15.73 9.18 0.76
CA SER A 102 16.55 9.24 -0.46
C SER A 102 16.95 10.66 -0.82
N LEU A 103 16.18 11.68 -0.42
CA LEU A 103 16.56 13.09 -0.59
C LEU A 103 17.84 13.45 0.19
N ALA A 104 18.10 12.78 1.33
CA ALA A 104 19.30 12.98 2.12
C ALA A 104 20.59 12.48 1.42
N CYS A 105 20.46 11.79 0.28
CA CYS A 105 21.60 11.39 -0.53
C CYS A 105 22.15 12.55 -1.38
N PHE A 106 21.45 13.68 -1.49
CA PHE A 106 21.86 14.84 -2.28
C PHE A 106 22.43 15.94 -1.38
N ASP A 107 23.35 16.73 -1.92
CA ASP A 107 23.94 17.88 -1.24
C ASP A 107 23.30 19.16 -1.79
N ASP A 108 23.56 20.26 -1.09
CA ASP A 108 23.00 21.57 -1.45
C ASP A 108 23.39 21.99 -2.86
N ALA A 109 24.58 21.61 -3.33
CA ALA A 109 25.03 21.88 -4.69
C ALA A 109 24.16 21.14 -5.73
N SER A 110 23.86 19.86 -5.50
CA SER A 110 23.04 19.03 -6.39
C SER A 110 21.59 19.47 -6.41
N LEU A 111 21.06 19.96 -5.28
CA LEU A 111 19.68 20.49 -5.19
C LEU A 111 19.58 21.97 -5.53
N GLY A 112 20.71 22.65 -5.80
CA GLY A 112 20.78 24.09 -6.03
C GLY A 112 20.04 24.60 -7.26
N PHE A 113 19.54 23.71 -8.12
CA PHE A 113 18.65 24.07 -9.23
C PHE A 113 17.19 24.26 -8.81
N LEU A 114 16.76 23.66 -7.68
CA LEU A 114 15.39 23.80 -7.15
C LEU A 114 15.17 25.15 -6.46
N PHE A 115 16.24 25.83 -6.07
CA PHE A 115 16.20 27.11 -5.39
C PHE A 115 16.49 28.24 -6.37
N ALA A 116 15.54 29.18 -6.53
CA ALA A 116 15.67 30.32 -7.43
C ALA A 116 16.90 31.18 -7.11
N SER A 117 17.61 31.60 -8.16
CA SER A 117 18.83 32.41 -8.04
C SER A 117 18.62 33.81 -7.46
N ASP A 118 17.36 34.25 -7.36
CA ASP A 118 16.99 35.60 -6.94
C ASP A 118 17.02 35.76 -5.41
N ARG A 119 16.98 34.64 -4.67
CA ARG A 119 17.14 34.64 -3.21
C ARG A 119 18.62 34.44 -2.88
N GLY A 120 19.22 35.41 -2.19
CA GLY A 120 20.65 35.45 -1.83
C GLY A 120 21.22 34.21 -1.13
N ALA A 121 20.38 33.28 -0.68
CA ALA A 121 20.77 31.98 -0.13
C ALA A 121 21.69 31.16 -1.06
N LYS A 122 21.45 31.19 -2.38
CA LYS A 122 22.30 30.44 -3.34
C LYS A 122 23.72 31.01 -3.41
N ARG A 123 23.84 32.35 -3.41
CA ARG A 123 25.15 33.03 -3.34
C ARG A 123 25.83 32.76 -2.00
N ALA A 124 25.09 32.87 -0.89
CA ALA A 124 25.63 32.60 0.44
C ALA A 124 26.20 31.19 0.59
N VAL A 125 25.53 30.16 0.04
CA VAL A 125 26.06 28.78 0.05
C VAL A 125 27.30 28.65 -0.83
N GLN A 126 27.31 29.27 -2.01
CA GLN A 126 28.49 29.25 -2.90
C GLN A 126 29.70 29.95 -2.27
N ASP A 127 29.49 31.08 -1.59
CA ASP A 127 30.53 31.82 -0.89
C ASP A 127 31.11 30.97 0.25
N LEU A 128 30.25 30.33 1.06
CA LEU A 128 30.68 29.40 2.12
C LEU A 128 31.50 28.24 1.58
N GLN A 129 31.07 27.63 0.46
CA GLN A 129 31.80 26.54 -0.18
C GLN A 129 33.15 27.00 -0.75
N ALA A 130 33.22 28.21 -1.31
CA ALA A 130 34.45 28.79 -1.82
C ALA A 130 35.44 29.12 -0.69
N GLU A 131 34.96 29.63 0.44
CA GLU A 131 35.78 29.88 1.64
C GLU A 131 36.33 28.58 2.24
N GLU A 132 35.50 27.52 2.30
CA GLU A 132 35.91 26.19 2.75
C GLU A 132 36.95 25.56 1.82
N ALA A 133 36.78 25.68 0.50
CA ALA A 133 37.77 25.25 -0.50
C ALA A 133 39.08 26.05 -0.41
N ALA A 134 39.02 27.31 0.02
CA ALA A 134 40.17 28.15 0.31
C ALA A 134 40.82 27.85 1.68
N GLY A 135 40.35 26.83 2.42
CA GLY A 135 40.90 26.41 3.71
C GLY A 135 40.53 27.31 4.89
N ARG A 136 39.63 28.28 4.70
CA ARG A 136 39.16 29.19 5.75
C ARG A 136 38.01 28.55 6.51
N THR A 137 38.35 27.65 7.43
CA THR A 137 37.34 27.05 8.30
C THR A 137 36.95 28.01 9.44
N PRO A 138 35.65 28.10 9.80
CA PRO A 138 35.20 28.96 10.89
C PRO A 138 35.81 28.50 12.22
N LYS A 139 36.12 29.47 13.11
CA LYS A 139 36.68 29.16 14.43
C LYS A 139 35.72 28.26 15.21
N PRO A 140 36.21 27.18 15.85
CA PRO A 140 35.36 26.26 16.59
C PRO A 140 34.66 26.98 17.75
N THR A 141 33.33 27.01 17.72
CA THR A 141 32.50 27.59 18.80
C THR A 141 31.99 26.49 19.74
N ARG A 142 31.58 26.87 20.97
CA ARG A 142 30.92 25.93 21.90
C ARG A 142 29.69 25.26 21.29
N GLY A 143 28.93 26.00 20.48
CA GLY A 143 27.77 25.47 19.75
C GLY A 143 28.13 24.37 18.75
N MET A 144 29.25 24.52 18.02
CA MET A 144 29.74 23.47 17.12
C MET A 144 30.15 22.20 17.86
N LEU A 145 30.79 22.35 19.04
CA LEU A 145 31.13 21.20 19.88
C LEU A 145 29.89 20.47 20.39
N ILE A 146 28.90 21.20 20.92
CA ILE A 146 27.63 20.62 21.38
C ILE A 146 26.94 19.88 20.24
N ARG A 147 26.82 20.50 19.06
CA ARG A 147 26.23 19.86 17.87
C ARG A 147 26.97 18.58 17.49
N ARG A 148 28.30 18.59 17.53
CA ARG A 148 29.12 17.40 17.24
C ARG A 148 28.86 16.28 18.24
N VAL A 149 28.84 16.60 19.54
CA VAL A 149 28.55 15.61 20.61
C VAL A 149 27.15 15.02 20.43
N VAL A 150 26.14 15.87 20.20
CA VAL A 150 24.75 15.42 19.98
C VAL A 150 24.65 14.52 18.74
N ASN A 151 25.28 14.89 17.63
CA ASN A 151 25.26 14.07 16.41
C ASN A 151 25.94 12.71 16.61
N VAL A 152 27.08 12.68 17.31
CA VAL A 152 27.79 11.42 17.62
C VAL A 152 26.95 10.56 18.56
N ALA A 153 26.39 11.15 19.62
CA ALA A 153 25.54 10.43 20.57
C ALA A 153 24.29 9.84 19.89
N LEU A 154 23.63 10.62 19.02
CA LEU A 154 22.50 10.15 18.23
C LEU A 154 22.92 9.02 17.27
N GLY A 155 24.07 9.14 16.60
CA GLY A 155 24.60 8.09 15.74
C GLY A 155 24.89 6.79 16.49
N VAL A 156 25.48 6.87 17.68
CA VAL A 156 25.72 5.70 18.55
C VAL A 156 24.40 5.08 19.01
N LEU A 157 23.42 5.89 19.41
CA LEU A 157 22.10 5.41 19.81
C LEU A 157 21.40 4.67 18.66
N ILE A 158 21.36 5.25 17.47
CA ILE A 158 20.77 4.61 16.28
C ILE A 158 21.52 3.33 15.93
N GLY A 159 22.85 3.34 15.99
CA GLY A 159 23.67 2.15 15.77
C GLY A 159 23.34 1.02 16.73
N TYR A 160 23.22 1.31 18.03
CA TYR A 160 22.81 0.36 19.06
C TYR A 160 21.39 -0.19 18.81
N LEU A 161 20.42 0.69 18.56
CA LEU A 161 19.03 0.29 18.30
C LEU A 161 18.88 -0.49 16.97
N SER A 162 19.82 -0.35 16.04
CA SER A 162 19.83 -1.09 14.78
C SER A 162 20.33 -2.53 14.92
N VAL A 163 21.02 -2.90 16.02
CA VAL A 163 21.54 -4.26 16.23
C VAL A 163 20.44 -5.34 16.11
N PRO A 164 19.33 -5.30 16.87
CA PRO A 164 18.27 -6.32 16.75
C PRO A 164 17.63 -6.36 15.36
N VAL A 165 17.49 -5.20 14.70
CA VAL A 165 16.94 -5.07 13.35
C VAL A 165 17.87 -5.76 12.34
N VAL A 166 19.17 -5.50 12.39
CA VAL A 166 20.16 -6.12 11.50
C VAL A 166 20.23 -7.63 11.74
N LEU A 167 20.26 -8.08 13.01
CA LEU A 167 20.22 -9.51 13.34
C LEU A 167 18.96 -10.19 12.76
N ASN A 168 17.80 -9.54 12.84
CA ASN A 168 16.57 -10.04 12.23
C ASN A 168 16.66 -10.09 10.70
N LEU A 169 17.23 -9.07 10.04
CA LEU A 169 17.40 -9.07 8.58
C LEU A 169 18.40 -10.13 8.10
N LEU A 170 19.41 -10.45 8.91
CA LEU A 170 20.36 -11.53 8.62
C LEU A 170 19.77 -12.92 8.90
N SER A 171 18.72 -13.02 9.72
CA SER A 171 18.03 -14.28 10.01
C SER A 171 17.34 -14.87 8.77
N SER A 172 17.35 -16.20 8.65
CA SER A 172 16.60 -16.94 7.62
C SER A 172 15.08 -16.79 7.80
N LYS A 173 14.63 -16.56 9.04
CA LYS A 173 13.23 -16.33 9.41
C LYS A 173 12.99 -14.86 9.77
N GLN A 174 13.45 -13.93 8.92
CA GLN A 174 13.26 -12.51 9.18
C GLN A 174 11.77 -12.17 9.39
N VAL A 175 11.49 -11.38 10.41
CA VAL A 175 10.15 -10.87 10.72
C VAL A 175 10.05 -9.43 10.22
N MET A 176 9.01 -9.15 9.42
CA MET A 176 8.74 -7.82 8.85
C MET A 176 7.60 -7.12 9.59
N ASN A 177 7.57 -5.80 9.51
CA ASN A 177 6.57 -4.93 10.13
C ASN A 177 6.51 -5.08 11.65
N THR A 178 7.67 -5.29 12.27
CA THR A 178 7.81 -5.43 13.72
C THR A 178 8.69 -4.33 14.29
N SER A 179 8.39 -3.98 15.54
CA SER A 179 9.21 -3.09 16.34
C SER A 179 10.01 -3.91 17.35
N PHE A 180 11.24 -3.48 17.63
CA PHE A 180 12.16 -4.16 18.55
C PHE A 180 12.37 -3.39 19.85
N ASP A 181 11.79 -2.19 19.96
CA ASP A 181 11.96 -1.31 21.11
C ASP A 181 10.65 -0.57 21.47
N PRO A 182 10.45 -0.13 22.72
CA PRO A 182 9.22 0.54 23.15
C PRO A 182 8.93 1.88 22.46
N LEU A 183 9.99 2.62 22.10
CA LEU A 183 9.91 3.93 21.44
C LEU A 183 9.75 3.81 19.92
N ARG A 184 9.95 2.59 19.37
CA ARG A 184 9.76 2.25 17.95
C ARG A 184 10.58 3.12 17.00
N ILE A 185 11.81 3.43 17.37
CA ILE A 185 12.68 4.34 16.61
C ILE A 185 13.26 3.63 15.39
N VAL A 186 13.71 2.38 15.53
CA VAL A 186 14.25 1.57 14.44
C VAL A 186 13.43 0.29 14.31
N ASN A 187 12.91 0.04 13.10
CA ASN A 187 11.97 -1.06 12.85
C ASN A 187 12.29 -1.76 11.53
N THR A 188 11.72 -2.94 11.32
CA THR A 188 11.76 -3.60 10.01
C THR A 188 10.45 -3.37 9.27
N TYR A 189 10.56 -2.99 8.01
CA TYR A 189 9.43 -2.84 7.12
C TYR A 189 9.64 -3.70 5.88
N GLY A 190 8.62 -4.45 5.51
CA GLY A 190 8.62 -5.31 4.34
C GLY A 190 7.23 -5.38 3.74
N ALA A 191 7.17 -5.29 2.42
CA ALA A 191 5.94 -5.37 1.66
C ALA A 191 6.10 -6.42 0.55
N PHE A 192 5.01 -7.16 0.28
CA PHE A 192 4.92 -8.10 -0.84
C PHE A 192 6.00 -9.19 -0.88
N GLY A 193 6.39 -9.70 0.30
CA GLY A 193 7.25 -10.88 0.39
C GLY A 193 6.65 -12.11 -0.29
N SER A 194 5.31 -12.20 -0.27
CA SER A 194 4.53 -13.19 -1.01
C SER A 194 3.48 -12.49 -1.86
N ILE A 195 3.19 -13.07 -3.02
CA ILE A 195 2.26 -12.50 -4.00
C ILE A 195 1.08 -13.44 -4.18
N THR A 196 -0.12 -12.90 -3.99
CA THR A 196 -1.35 -13.62 -4.30
C THR A 196 -1.45 -13.85 -5.81
N LYS A 197 -1.90 -15.04 -6.22
CA LYS A 197 -2.05 -15.39 -7.64
C LYS A 197 -3.46 -15.18 -8.19
N GLU A 198 -4.42 -14.96 -7.29
CA GLU A 198 -5.83 -14.80 -7.62
C GLU A 198 -6.40 -13.60 -6.88
N ARG A 199 -7.16 -12.77 -7.58
CA ARG A 199 -7.86 -11.65 -6.95
C ARG A 199 -9.25 -12.10 -6.49
N ALA A 200 -9.40 -12.21 -5.18
CA ALA A 200 -10.67 -12.45 -4.52
C ALA A 200 -11.22 -11.13 -3.98
N GLU A 201 -12.54 -10.93 -4.05
CA GLU A 201 -13.23 -9.74 -3.57
C GLU A 201 -14.50 -10.12 -2.82
N VAL A 202 -14.72 -9.46 -1.69
CA VAL A 202 -15.99 -9.49 -0.97
C VAL A 202 -16.90 -8.38 -1.53
N VAL A 203 -18.09 -8.76 -1.97
CA VAL A 203 -19.12 -7.87 -2.50
C VAL A 203 -20.30 -7.87 -1.53
N PHE A 204 -20.61 -6.72 -0.96
CA PHE A 204 -21.78 -6.56 -0.08
C PHE A 204 -23.01 -6.35 -0.95
N GLN A 205 -24.07 -7.07 -0.64
CA GLN A 205 -25.36 -6.96 -1.32
C GLN A 205 -26.47 -6.78 -0.29
N GLY A 206 -27.43 -5.91 -0.59
CA GLY A 206 -28.67 -5.78 0.17
C GLY A 206 -29.88 -6.20 -0.65
N THR A 207 -30.98 -6.54 0.02
CA THR A 207 -32.28 -6.76 -0.64
C THR A 207 -33.43 -6.26 0.24
N LEU A 208 -34.52 -5.86 -0.41
CA LEU A 208 -35.80 -5.54 0.23
C LEU A 208 -36.73 -6.76 0.31
N SER A 209 -36.35 -7.90 -0.27
CA SER A 209 -37.16 -9.13 -0.24
C SER A 209 -37.46 -9.57 1.19
N ALA A 210 -38.65 -10.13 1.41
CA ALA A 210 -39.04 -10.69 2.70
C ALA A 210 -38.24 -11.98 3.01
N ASP A 211 -38.06 -12.85 2.01
CA ASP A 211 -37.27 -14.08 2.13
C ASP A 211 -35.94 -13.94 1.38
N PRO A 212 -34.77 -14.07 2.06
CA PRO A 212 -33.47 -13.98 1.41
C PRO A 212 -33.16 -15.18 0.50
N LYS A 213 -33.94 -16.26 0.57
CA LYS A 213 -33.81 -17.46 -0.27
C LYS A 213 -34.73 -17.46 -1.49
N ASP A 214 -35.58 -16.45 -1.63
CA ASP A 214 -36.44 -16.30 -2.81
C ASP A 214 -35.55 -16.17 -4.08
N PRO A 215 -35.71 -17.06 -5.08
CA PRO A 215 -34.97 -16.97 -6.34
C PRO A 215 -35.18 -15.65 -7.10
N GLU A 216 -36.33 -15.01 -6.91
CA GLU A 216 -36.68 -13.72 -7.55
C GLU A 216 -36.19 -12.52 -6.72
N ALA A 217 -35.55 -12.74 -5.56
CA ALA A 217 -35.02 -11.66 -4.74
C ALA A 217 -33.96 -10.86 -5.50
N LEU A 218 -34.23 -9.57 -5.71
CA LEU A 218 -33.25 -8.64 -6.26
C LEU A 218 -32.21 -8.27 -5.20
N TRP A 219 -30.96 -8.64 -5.44
CA TRP A 219 -29.81 -8.29 -4.61
C TRP A 219 -29.01 -7.18 -5.27
N GLU A 220 -28.99 -6.01 -4.64
CA GLU A 220 -28.31 -4.81 -5.14
C GLU A 220 -26.95 -4.63 -4.44
N GLU A 221 -25.91 -4.27 -5.20
CA GLU A 221 -24.52 -4.24 -4.70
C GLU A 221 -24.11 -2.86 -4.18
N TYR A 222 -23.50 -2.82 -3.00
CA TYR A 222 -22.80 -1.63 -2.51
C TYR A 222 -21.47 -1.47 -3.23
N GLN A 223 -21.12 -0.23 -3.61
CA GLN A 223 -19.82 0.08 -4.22
C GLN A 223 -18.96 0.90 -3.27
N PHE A 224 -17.68 0.54 -3.19
CA PHE A 224 -16.68 1.21 -2.34
C PHE A 224 -15.86 2.22 -3.14
N LEU A 225 -15.12 3.07 -2.45
CA LEU A 225 -14.51 4.25 -3.04
C LEU A 225 -13.44 3.98 -4.07
N CYS A 226 -12.70 2.87 -4.01
CA CYS A 226 -11.63 2.57 -4.97
C CYS A 226 -11.37 1.08 -5.22
N LYS A 227 -11.84 0.20 -4.35
CA LYS A 227 -11.66 -1.24 -4.55
C LYS A 227 -12.43 -1.69 -5.81
N PRO A 228 -11.99 -2.78 -6.47
CA PRO A 228 -12.76 -3.39 -7.56
C PRO A 228 -14.16 -3.82 -7.13
N GLY A 229 -15.15 -3.44 -7.94
CA GLY A 229 -16.57 -3.67 -7.72
C GLY A 229 -17.28 -3.81 -9.05
N ASP A 230 -17.92 -2.75 -9.51
CA ASP A 230 -18.48 -2.64 -10.86
C ASP A 230 -17.44 -3.00 -11.94
N LEU A 231 -17.86 -3.79 -12.92
CA LEU A 231 -17.03 -4.30 -14.01
C LEU A 231 -16.60 -3.22 -15.01
N THR A 232 -17.39 -2.17 -15.15
CA THR A 232 -17.15 -1.04 -16.06
C THR A 232 -16.36 0.09 -15.41
N ARG A 233 -16.19 0.02 -14.08
CA ARG A 233 -15.46 1.03 -13.33
C ARG A 233 -13.97 0.96 -13.61
N ARG A 234 -13.43 2.08 -14.09
CA ARG A 234 -11.98 2.26 -14.23
C ARG A 234 -11.31 2.24 -12.85
N PRO A 235 -10.19 1.51 -12.66
CA PRO A 235 -9.41 1.59 -11.43
C PRO A 235 -9.02 3.04 -11.07
N CYS A 236 -8.96 3.34 -9.78
CA CYS A 236 -8.77 4.71 -9.31
C CYS A 236 -7.29 5.10 -9.22
N LEU A 237 -7.00 6.40 -9.25
CA LEU A 237 -5.69 6.97 -8.92
C LEU A 237 -5.82 7.73 -7.60
N ILE A 238 -5.19 7.23 -6.53
CA ILE A 238 -5.38 7.79 -5.19
C ILE A 238 -4.10 8.15 -4.45
N SER A 239 -2.92 7.77 -4.95
CA SER A 239 -1.65 8.13 -4.32
C SER A 239 -1.55 9.66 -4.10
N PRO A 240 -1.16 10.16 -2.90
CA PRO A 240 -0.65 9.45 -1.72
C PRO A 240 -1.72 8.94 -0.72
N TYR A 241 -3.01 9.15 -1.00
CA TYR A 241 -4.10 8.85 -0.07
C TYR A 241 -4.30 7.33 0.17
N HIS A 242 -5.05 7.00 1.23
CA HIS A 242 -5.30 5.62 1.67
C HIS A 242 -6.76 5.40 2.04
N TYR A 243 -7.54 4.79 1.15
CA TYR A 243 -8.86 4.27 1.51
C TYR A 243 -8.69 2.99 2.32
N ARG A 244 -8.63 3.17 3.65
CA ARG A 244 -8.31 2.08 4.59
C ARG A 244 -9.34 0.95 4.55
N LEU A 245 -10.63 1.26 4.40
CA LEU A 245 -11.68 0.24 4.35
C LEU A 245 -11.53 -0.65 3.10
N ASP A 246 -11.40 -0.03 1.92
CA ASP A 246 -11.14 -0.71 0.65
C ASP A 246 -9.92 -1.63 0.72
N TRP A 247 -8.84 -1.15 1.33
CA TRP A 247 -7.62 -1.93 1.52
C TRP A 247 -7.79 -3.09 2.50
N LEU A 248 -8.52 -2.88 3.61
CA LEU A 248 -8.79 -3.93 4.57
C LEU A 248 -9.74 -5.00 4.01
N LEU A 249 -10.67 -4.63 3.13
CA LEU A 249 -11.53 -5.59 2.43
C LEU A 249 -10.74 -6.51 1.49
N TRP A 250 -9.67 -6.00 0.87
CA TRP A 250 -8.74 -6.84 0.13
C TRP A 250 -8.10 -7.91 1.01
N PHE A 251 -7.69 -7.57 2.25
CA PHE A 251 -7.20 -8.57 3.20
C PHE A 251 -8.30 -9.53 3.66
N ALA A 252 -9.51 -9.03 3.93
CA ALA A 252 -10.65 -9.84 4.36
C ALA A 252 -10.99 -10.92 3.33
N ALA A 253 -10.86 -10.63 2.03
CA ALA A 253 -11.14 -11.60 0.98
C ALA A 253 -10.24 -12.85 1.02
N PHE A 254 -9.10 -12.81 1.72
CA PHE A 254 -8.22 -13.98 1.93
C PHE A 254 -8.52 -14.74 3.22
N GLN A 255 -9.39 -14.19 4.07
CA GLN A 255 -9.73 -14.73 5.37
C GLN A 255 -11.18 -15.22 5.37
N THR A 256 -11.64 -15.78 6.48
CA THR A 256 -13.07 -16.00 6.69
C THR A 256 -13.68 -14.81 7.44
N TYR A 257 -15.01 -14.68 7.39
CA TYR A 257 -15.69 -13.60 8.09
C TYR A 257 -15.55 -13.71 9.62
N GLU A 258 -15.27 -14.90 10.17
CA GLU A 258 -14.97 -15.10 11.60
C GLU A 258 -13.60 -14.56 11.99
N GLN A 259 -12.62 -14.54 11.07
CA GLN A 259 -11.32 -13.89 11.31
C GLN A 259 -11.39 -12.37 11.09
N SER A 260 -12.29 -11.93 10.22
CA SER A 260 -12.56 -10.53 9.90
C SER A 260 -13.94 -10.10 10.39
N GLU A 261 -14.22 -10.27 11.69
CA GLU A 261 -15.56 -10.06 12.28
C GLU A 261 -16.13 -8.64 12.04
N TRP A 262 -15.25 -7.65 11.84
CA TRP A 262 -15.62 -6.28 11.50
C TRP A 262 -16.43 -6.18 10.19
N VAL A 263 -16.32 -7.16 9.29
CA VAL A 263 -17.16 -7.25 8.07
C VAL A 263 -18.64 -7.45 8.43
N ILE A 264 -18.93 -8.25 9.46
CA ILE A 264 -20.29 -8.44 9.97
C ILE A 264 -20.79 -7.18 10.69
N HIS A 265 -19.89 -6.45 11.37
CA HIS A 265 -20.24 -5.15 11.95
C HIS A 265 -20.69 -4.16 10.86
N ILE A 266 -19.99 -4.11 9.72
CA ILE A 266 -20.40 -3.30 8.55
C ILE A 266 -21.77 -3.75 8.03
N ALA A 267 -22.00 -5.06 7.88
CA ALA A 267 -23.29 -5.58 7.42
C ALA A 267 -24.45 -5.14 8.34
N GLY A 268 -24.25 -5.19 9.67
CA GLY A 268 -25.23 -4.69 10.64
C GLY A 268 -25.52 -3.20 10.49
N ARG A 269 -24.48 -2.38 10.31
CA ARG A 269 -24.61 -0.93 10.10
C ARG A 269 -25.23 -0.56 8.74
N LEU A 270 -25.07 -1.41 7.72
CA LEU A 270 -25.74 -1.24 6.43
C LEU A 270 -27.26 -1.46 6.53
N LEU A 271 -27.71 -2.40 7.36
CA LEU A 271 -29.13 -2.65 7.62
C LEU A 271 -29.84 -1.44 8.26
N THR A 272 -29.10 -0.58 8.97
CA THR A 272 -29.64 0.65 9.56
C THR A 272 -29.29 1.92 8.81
N ASN A 273 -28.65 1.80 7.63
CA ASN A 273 -28.26 2.94 6.79
C ASN A 273 -27.37 3.96 7.54
N ASP A 274 -26.44 3.44 8.34
CA ASP A 274 -25.54 4.23 9.18
C ASP A 274 -24.66 5.19 8.36
N THR A 275 -24.81 6.49 8.61
CA THR A 275 -24.09 7.54 7.87
C THR A 275 -22.56 7.45 7.95
N SER A 276 -22.00 6.93 9.04
CA SER A 276 -20.54 6.80 9.19
C SER A 276 -19.99 5.72 8.26
N ILE A 277 -20.67 4.57 8.15
CA ILE A 277 -20.28 3.53 7.18
C ILE A 277 -20.54 3.97 5.75
N LEU A 278 -21.70 4.58 5.48
CA LEU A 278 -22.04 5.03 4.14
C LEU A 278 -21.10 6.12 3.61
N SER A 279 -20.53 6.95 4.49
CA SER A 279 -19.51 7.94 4.10
C SER A 279 -18.23 7.31 3.53
N LEU A 280 -18.00 6.02 3.77
CA LEU A 280 -16.86 5.25 3.26
C LEU A 280 -17.19 4.48 1.98
N MET A 281 -18.38 4.68 1.41
CA MET A 281 -18.86 4.02 0.20
C MET A 281 -19.09 5.03 -0.93
N GLU A 282 -18.92 4.58 -2.16
CA GLU A 282 -19.19 5.40 -3.34
C GLU A 282 -20.68 5.36 -3.71
N HIS A 283 -21.29 4.19 -3.63
CA HIS A 283 -22.68 3.99 -4.04
C HIS A 283 -23.42 3.12 -3.02
N ASN A 284 -24.56 3.66 -2.55
CA ASN A 284 -25.55 2.95 -1.75
C ASN A 284 -26.83 2.76 -2.58
N PRO A 285 -27.19 1.53 -2.96
CA PRO A 285 -28.40 1.27 -3.77
C PRO A 285 -29.72 1.57 -3.04
N PHE A 286 -29.69 1.71 -1.71
CA PHE A 286 -30.84 2.03 -0.86
C PHE A 286 -30.90 3.51 -0.46
N HIS A 287 -30.05 4.36 -1.03
CA HIS A 287 -30.06 5.79 -0.72
C HIS A 287 -31.40 6.44 -1.10
N GLY A 288 -32.07 7.05 -0.12
CA GLY A 288 -33.41 7.66 -0.30
C GLY A 288 -34.54 6.64 -0.47
N ARG A 289 -34.29 5.35 -0.22
CA ARG A 289 -35.28 4.26 -0.25
C ARG A 289 -35.39 3.63 1.14
N GLU A 290 -36.24 2.61 1.27
CA GLU A 290 -36.30 1.77 2.46
C GLU A 290 -34.95 1.08 2.70
N ASN A 291 -34.62 0.86 3.98
CA ASN A 291 -33.42 0.13 4.36
C ASN A 291 -33.53 -1.35 3.92
N PRO A 292 -32.42 -2.00 3.54
CA PRO A 292 -32.45 -3.41 3.18
C PRO A 292 -32.90 -4.25 4.38
N ARG A 293 -33.73 -5.26 4.11
CA ARG A 293 -34.15 -6.25 5.12
C ARG A 293 -33.06 -7.25 5.42
N TRP A 294 -32.26 -7.56 4.40
CA TRP A 294 -31.17 -8.51 4.48
C TRP A 294 -29.93 -7.94 3.82
N VAL A 295 -28.77 -8.19 4.43
CA VAL A 295 -27.46 -7.94 3.83
C VAL A 295 -26.70 -9.25 3.78
N ARG A 296 -26.00 -9.51 2.67
CA ARG A 296 -25.11 -10.67 2.51
C ARG A 296 -23.76 -10.26 1.93
N GLY A 297 -22.78 -11.13 2.11
CA GLY A 297 -21.47 -11.00 1.50
C GLY A 297 -21.27 -12.10 0.48
N GLU A 298 -20.97 -11.72 -0.76
CA GLU A 298 -20.68 -12.65 -1.85
C GLU A 298 -19.19 -12.60 -2.19
N HIS A 299 -18.63 -13.77 -2.47
CA HIS A 299 -17.23 -13.93 -2.82
C HIS A 299 -17.07 -14.09 -4.33
N PHE A 300 -16.30 -13.20 -4.94
CA PHE A 300 -16.04 -13.21 -6.37
C PHE A 300 -14.55 -13.26 -6.67
N LYS A 301 -14.19 -14.02 -7.70
CA LYS A 301 -12.88 -13.96 -8.32
C LYS A 301 -12.90 -12.92 -9.42
N TYR A 302 -12.07 -11.90 -9.31
CA TYR A 302 -11.89 -10.86 -10.31
C TYR A 302 -10.65 -11.14 -11.17
N LYS A 303 -10.72 -10.73 -12.43
CA LYS A 303 -9.57 -10.63 -13.33
C LYS A 303 -9.69 -9.38 -14.18
N PHE A 304 -8.58 -8.80 -14.59
CA PHE A 304 -8.60 -7.77 -15.60
C PHE A 304 -9.14 -8.32 -16.91
N SER A 305 -9.97 -7.52 -17.58
CA SER A 305 -10.36 -7.83 -18.96
C SER A 305 -9.11 -7.81 -19.85
N PRO A 306 -8.84 -8.85 -20.65
CA PRO A 306 -7.74 -8.80 -21.62
C PRO A 306 -8.00 -7.71 -22.68
N LEU A 307 -6.95 -7.00 -23.10
CA LEU A 307 -6.96 -6.07 -24.22
C LEU A 307 -7.38 -6.82 -25.48
N GLY A 308 -8.26 -6.21 -26.27
CA GLY A 308 -8.84 -6.84 -27.46
C GLY A 308 -9.93 -7.87 -27.17
N SER A 309 -10.25 -8.19 -25.90
CA SER A 309 -11.40 -9.03 -25.58
C SER A 309 -12.73 -8.31 -25.82
N ALA A 310 -13.80 -9.08 -26.06
CA ALA A 310 -15.16 -8.52 -26.17
C ALA A 310 -15.59 -7.76 -24.92
N SER A 311 -15.13 -8.17 -23.73
CA SER A 311 -15.41 -7.45 -22.47
C SER A 311 -14.74 -6.08 -22.44
N ALA A 312 -13.47 -5.99 -22.84
CA ALA A 312 -12.77 -4.71 -22.93
C ALA A 312 -13.40 -3.79 -23.99
N ALA A 313 -13.86 -4.34 -25.12
CA ALA A 313 -14.58 -3.58 -26.16
C ALA A 313 -15.93 -3.02 -25.66
N GLN A 314 -16.57 -3.68 -24.69
CA GLN A 314 -17.77 -3.19 -23.99
C GLN A 314 -17.46 -2.18 -22.87
N GLY A 315 -16.20 -1.76 -22.70
CA GLY A 315 -15.79 -0.85 -21.63
C GLY A 315 -15.62 -1.51 -20.25
N LYS A 316 -15.61 -2.85 -20.16
CA LYS A 316 -15.37 -3.55 -18.89
C LYS A 316 -13.89 -3.63 -18.60
N TRP A 317 -13.47 -3.08 -17.48
CA TRP A 317 -12.10 -3.21 -16.94
C TRP A 317 -11.89 -4.55 -16.25
N TRP A 318 -12.97 -5.15 -15.76
CA TRP A 318 -12.95 -6.39 -15.00
C TRP A 318 -13.88 -7.45 -15.59
N VAL A 319 -13.49 -8.69 -15.41
CA VAL A 319 -14.38 -9.86 -15.49
C VAL A 319 -14.39 -10.54 -14.13
N ARG A 320 -15.56 -11.02 -13.70
CA ARG A 320 -15.70 -11.70 -12.41
C ARG A 320 -16.42 -13.03 -12.52
N LYS A 321 -16.09 -13.97 -11.64
CA LYS A 321 -16.78 -15.24 -11.46
C LYS A 321 -17.14 -15.41 -9.98
N ARG A 322 -18.41 -15.72 -9.70
CA ARG A 322 -18.85 -16.05 -8.33
C ARG A 322 -18.17 -17.32 -7.85
N ILE A 323 -17.57 -17.26 -6.67
CA ILE A 323 -16.95 -18.41 -5.99
C ILE A 323 -17.96 -19.03 -5.03
N GLY A 324 -18.69 -18.20 -4.28
CA GLY A 324 -19.69 -18.64 -3.29
C GLY A 324 -20.03 -17.52 -2.31
N ALA A 325 -20.80 -17.82 -1.28
CA ALA A 325 -21.09 -16.87 -0.21
C ALA A 325 -19.84 -16.65 0.67
N TYR A 326 -19.57 -15.40 1.02
CA TYR A 326 -18.54 -15.03 1.99
C TYR A 326 -19.12 -15.03 3.42
N PHE A 327 -20.30 -14.45 3.62
CA PHE A 327 -21.12 -14.62 4.83
C PHE A 327 -22.61 -14.73 4.44
N PRO A 328 -23.45 -15.46 5.20
CA PRO A 328 -24.85 -15.68 4.84
C PRO A 328 -25.67 -14.38 4.87
N ALA A 329 -26.89 -14.41 4.34
CA ALA A 329 -27.82 -13.31 4.52
C ALA A 329 -28.12 -13.11 6.02
N VAL A 330 -27.93 -11.89 6.50
CA VAL A 330 -28.16 -11.49 7.89
C VAL A 330 -29.15 -10.34 7.95
N ASP A 331 -29.92 -10.30 9.02
CA ASP A 331 -30.87 -9.25 9.39
C ASP A 331 -30.58 -8.74 10.80
N LEU A 332 -31.31 -7.71 11.24
CA LEU A 332 -31.10 -7.11 12.55
C LEU A 332 -31.40 -8.09 13.70
N ALA A 333 -32.37 -8.98 13.53
CA ALA A 333 -32.75 -9.95 14.54
C ALA A 333 -31.66 -11.02 14.76
N SER A 334 -31.12 -11.58 13.67
CA SER A 334 -30.05 -12.59 13.73
C SER A 334 -28.73 -12.01 14.25
N LEU A 335 -28.43 -10.74 13.93
CA LEU A 335 -27.20 -10.09 14.39
C LEU A 335 -27.22 -9.68 15.86
N ARG A 336 -28.38 -9.60 16.51
CA ARG A 336 -28.51 -9.14 17.90
C ARG A 336 -27.62 -9.92 18.88
N GLY A 337 -27.64 -11.24 18.80
CA GLY A 337 -26.81 -12.10 19.64
C GLY A 337 -25.32 -11.93 19.36
N TYR A 338 -24.97 -11.78 18.07
CA TYR A 338 -23.59 -11.59 17.63
C TYR A 338 -23.02 -10.27 18.18
N PHE A 339 -23.70 -9.14 17.97
CA PHE A 339 -23.26 -7.83 18.45
C PHE A 339 -23.15 -7.78 19.98
N LYS A 340 -24.13 -8.35 20.69
CA LYS A 340 -24.10 -8.42 22.16
C LYS A 340 -22.88 -9.19 22.67
N SER A 341 -22.53 -10.32 22.04
CA SER A 341 -21.39 -11.13 22.47
C SER A 341 -20.02 -10.46 22.27
N ARG A 342 -19.94 -9.44 21.41
CA ARG A 342 -18.71 -8.67 21.13
C ARG A 342 -18.70 -7.30 21.84
N ASN A 343 -19.70 -7.01 22.67
CA ASN A 343 -19.92 -5.68 23.28
C ASN A 343 -19.97 -4.54 22.25
N TRP A 344 -20.52 -4.80 21.07
CA TRP A 344 -20.75 -3.76 20.06
C TRP A 344 -22.11 -3.11 20.26
N PRO A 345 -22.24 -1.78 20.03
CA PRO A 345 -23.53 -1.13 20.04
C PRO A 345 -24.44 -1.76 18.98
N HIS A 346 -25.65 -2.14 19.37
CA HIS A 346 -26.61 -2.74 18.44
C HIS A 346 -26.89 -1.75 17.30
N PRO A 347 -27.03 -2.18 16.04
CA PRO A 347 -27.20 -1.26 14.92
C PRO A 347 -28.41 -0.31 15.04
N ASP A 348 -29.43 -0.70 15.80
CA ASP A 348 -30.67 0.03 16.06
C ASP A 348 -30.57 1.05 17.22
N LEU A 349 -29.44 1.07 17.93
CA LEU A 349 -29.12 1.96 19.04
C LEU A 349 -27.98 2.90 18.63
#